data_AF-A0A3B9KVL7-F1
#
_entry.id   AF-A0A3B9KVL7-F1
#
_cell.length_a   1.000
_cell.length_b   1.000
_cell.length_c   1.000
_cell.angle_alpha   90.00
_cell.angle_beta   90.00
_cell.angle_gamma   90.00
#
_symmetry.space_group_name_H-M   'P 1'
#
loop_
_entity.id
_entity.type
_entity.pdbx_description
1 polymer ?
#
loop_
_entity_poly.entity_id
_entity_poly.type
_entity_poly.pdbx_seq_one_letter_code
_entity_poly.pdbx_strand_id
1 'polypeptide(L)' 'MKKVYELTDLCCASCAAEIERNLNKLAGVASCNVNFVMQNMTVDFEEGADQKSVLKSVVKAVRRVEPDCDVVEVK' A
#
# COMPACT_ATOMS: atom_id res chain seq x y z
N MET A 1 4.73 -12.75 -2.90
CA MET A 1 5.53 -12.62 -1.66
C MET A 1 4.93 -11.52 -0.82
N LYS A 2 4.57 -11.79 0.44
CA LYS A 2 3.85 -10.82 1.29
C LYS A 2 4.81 -9.96 2.11
N LYS A 3 4.61 -8.65 2.11
CA LYS A 3 5.26 -7.69 3.01
C LYS A 3 4.23 -6.81 3.69
N VAL A 4 4.57 -6.37 4.89
CA VAL A 4 3.73 -5.48 5.71
C VAL A 4 4.38 -4.10 5.77
N TYR A 5 3.57 -3.09 5.56
CA TYR A 5 3.96 -1.68 5.62
C TYR A 5 3.04 -0.95 6.59
N GLU A 6 3.61 -0.09 7.42
CA GLU A 6 2.87 0.84 8.25
C GLU A 6 2.48 2.05 7.41
N LEU A 7 1.25 2.53 7.61
CA LEU A 7 0.69 3.72 7.00
C LEU A 7 0.56 4.78 8.09
N THR A 8 1.43 5.78 8.09
CA THR A 8 1.31 6.90 9.03
C THR A 8 0.42 7.98 8.46
N ASP A 9 -0.24 8.74 9.33
CA ASP A 9 -1.08 9.90 8.97
C ASP A 9 -2.31 9.56 8.10
N LEU A 10 -2.76 8.29 8.10
CA LEU A 10 -4.00 7.89 7.43
C LEU A 10 -5.21 8.16 8.33
N CYS A 11 -5.88 9.29 8.12
CA CYS A 11 -6.98 9.74 8.99
C CYS A 11 -8.39 9.38 8.48
N CYS A 12 -8.52 8.96 7.22
CA CYS A 12 -9.81 8.75 6.56
C CYS A 12 -10.03 7.28 6.15
N ALA A 13 -11.05 6.64 6.73
CA ALA A 13 -11.43 5.27 6.39
C ALA A 13 -11.84 5.10 4.91
N SER A 14 -12.41 6.15 4.30
CA SER A 14 -12.75 6.14 2.87
C SER A 14 -11.49 6.14 2.00
N CYS A 15 -10.48 6.94 2.37
CA CYS A 15 -9.17 6.97 1.72
C CYS A 15 -8.46 5.62 1.87
N ALA A 16 -8.52 4.99 3.04
CA ALA A 16 -7.98 3.64 3.25
C ALA A 16 -8.55 2.62 2.26
N ALA A 17 -9.88 2.59 2.11
CA ALA A 17 -10.56 1.71 1.18
C ALA A 17 -10.28 2.05 -0.30
N GLU A 18 -10.02 3.32 -0.61
CA GLU A 18 -9.61 3.75 -1.95
C GLU A 18 -8.17 3.32 -2.26
N ILE A 19 -7.25 3.49 -1.31
CA ILE A 19 -5.85 3.01 -1.39
C ILE A 19 -5.85 1.51 -1.68
N GLU A 20 -6.54 0.70 -0.87
CA GLU A 20 -6.61 -0.75 -1.08
C GLU A 20 -7.09 -1.11 -2.48
N ARG A 21 -8.16 -0.48 -2.96
CA ARG A 21 -8.71 -0.72 -4.30
C ARG A 21 -7.77 -0.30 -5.42
N ASN A 22 -7.02 0.78 -5.24
CA ASN A 22 -6.04 1.25 -6.23
C ASN A 22 -4.80 0.35 -6.27
N LEU A 23 -4.31 -0.09 -5.10
CA LEU A 23 -3.14 -0.96 -5.00
C LEU A 23 -3.40 -2.36 -5.54
N ASN A 24 -4.61 -2.91 -5.37
CA ASN A 24 -5.00 -4.20 -5.97
C ASN A 24 -5.05 -4.17 -7.52
N LYS A 25 -5.09 -2.99 -8.15
CA LYS A 25 -5.07 -2.84 -9.61
C LYS A 25 -3.67 -2.52 -10.14
N LEU A 26 -2.68 -2.45 -9.27
CA LEU A 26 -1.34 -1.99 -9.60
C LEU A 26 -0.51 -3.15 -10.15
N ALA A 27 0.15 -2.96 -11.30
CA ALA A 27 0.96 -4.00 -11.92
C ALA A 27 2.12 -4.44 -11.00
N GLY A 28 2.29 -5.75 -10.80
CA GLY A 28 3.25 -6.31 -9.86
C GLY A 28 2.73 -6.51 -8.43
N VAL A 29 1.49 -6.12 -8.14
CA VAL A 29 0.78 -6.44 -6.89
C VAL A 29 -0.25 -7.53 -7.17
N ALA A 30 -0.06 -8.71 -6.55
CA ALA A 30 -1.00 -9.82 -6.63
C ALA A 30 -2.25 -9.59 -5.76
N SER A 31 -2.04 -9.02 -4.56
CA SER A 31 -3.13 -8.57 -3.69
C SER A 31 -2.65 -7.53 -2.69
N CYS A 32 -3.53 -6.64 -2.26
CA CYS A 32 -3.26 -5.69 -1.20
C CYS A 32 -4.42 -5.67 -0.21
N ASN A 33 -4.11 -5.62 1.08
CA ASN A 33 -5.11 -5.43 2.12
C ASN A 33 -4.68 -4.30 3.05
N VAL A 34 -5.56 -3.33 3.28
CA VAL A 34 -5.30 -2.20 4.16
C VAL A 34 -6.10 -2.38 5.45
N ASN A 35 -5.42 -2.35 6.58
CA ASN A 35 -6.03 -2.36 7.89
C ASN A 35 -5.97 -0.96 8.49
N PHE A 36 -7.06 -0.21 8.31
CA PHE A 36 -7.19 1.14 8.85
C PHE A 36 -7.09 1.19 10.39
N VAL A 37 -7.59 0.16 11.08
CA VAL A 37 -7.56 0.12 12.56
C VAL A 37 -6.13 -0.09 13.07
N MET A 38 -5.35 -0.94 12.41
CA MET A 38 -3.94 -1.17 12.75
C MET A 38 -2.97 -0.22 12.04
N GLN A 39 -3.47 0.73 11.24
CA GLN A 39 -2.67 1.68 10.47
C GLN A 39 -1.56 0.99 9.66
N ASN A 40 -1.89 -0.15 9.04
CA ASN A 40 -0.93 -0.90 8.24
C ASN A 40 -1.58 -1.47 6.97
N MET A 41 -0.76 -1.90 6.03
CA MET A 41 -1.17 -2.61 4.85
C MET A 41 -0.27 -3.81 4.59
N THR A 42 -0.87 -4.87 4.08
CA THR A 42 -0.16 -6.04 3.56
C THR A 42 -0.19 -5.99 2.04
N VAL A 43 0.98 -6.04 1.41
CA VAL A 43 1.13 -6.09 -0.05
C VAL A 43 1.70 -7.45 -0.41
N ASP A 44 0.96 -8.22 -1.20
CA ASP A 44 1.45 -9.43 -1.84
C ASP A 44 1.93 -9.10 -3.25
N PHE A 45 3.23 -9.27 -3.49
CA PHE A 45 3.85 -9.02 -4.80
C PHE A 45 3.73 -10.27 -5.70
N GLU A 46 3.53 -10.04 -6.99
CA GLU A 46 3.56 -11.11 -8.01
C GLU A 46 4.95 -11.79 -8.08
N GLU A 47 4.98 -13.06 -8.48
CA GLU A 47 6.24 -13.79 -8.69
C GLU A 47 7.04 -13.16 -9.84
N GLY A 48 8.32 -12.86 -9.59
CA GLY A 48 9.20 -12.21 -10.56
C GLY A 48 9.03 -10.69 -10.67
N ALA A 49 8.11 -10.08 -9.92
CA ALA A 49 7.96 -8.62 -9.90
C ALA A 49 9.14 -7.93 -9.19
N ASP A 50 9.59 -6.80 -9.73
CA ASP A 50 10.59 -5.96 -9.07
C ASP A 50 9.96 -5.18 -7.92
N GLN A 51 10.12 -5.71 -6.71
CA GLN A 51 9.60 -5.13 -5.47
C GLN A 51 10.00 -3.67 -5.29
N LYS A 52 11.20 -3.25 -5.70
CA LYS A 52 11.64 -1.85 -5.54
C LYS A 52 10.87 -0.92 -6.49
N SER A 53 10.64 -1.37 -7.72
CA SER A 53 9.86 -0.63 -8.71
C SER A 53 8.37 -0.56 -8.33
N VAL A 54 7.80 -1.69 -7.91
CA VAL A 54 6.41 -1.75 -7.46
C VAL A 54 6.22 -0.88 -6.22
N LEU A 55 7.12 -0.94 -5.23
CA LEU A 55 7.02 -0.11 -4.02
C LEU A 55 7.00 1.39 -4.34
N LYS A 56 7.83 1.86 -5.28
CA LYS A 56 7.76 3.28 -5.73
C LYS A 56 6.38 3.64 -6.28
N SER A 57 5.76 2.72 -7.02
CA SER A 57 4.43 2.90 -7.57
C SER A 57 3.35 2.87 -6.49
N VAL A 58 3.48 1.98 -5.50
CA VAL A 58 2.63 1.90 -4.31
C VAL A 58 2.66 3.22 -3.54
N VAL A 59 3.85 3.71 -3.17
CA VAL A 59 4.01 4.99 -2.45
C VAL A 59 3.38 6.15 -3.23
N LYS A 60 3.57 6.19 -4.55
CA LYS A 60 2.96 7.21 -5.40
C LYS A 60 1.44 7.11 -5.44
N ALA A 61 0.88 5.90 -5.46
CA ALA A 61 -0.56 5.68 -5.44
C ALA A 61 -1.17 6.09 -4.10
N VAL A 62 -0.52 5.77 -2.98
CA VAL A 62 -0.92 6.19 -1.63
C VAL A 62 -0.95 7.70 -1.53
N ARG A 63 0.17 8.37 -1.87
CA ARG A 63 0.29 9.85 -1.83
C ARG A 63 -0.66 10.58 -2.78
N ARG A 64 -1.21 9.90 -3.78
CA ARG A 64 -2.23 10.49 -4.67
C ARG A 64 -3.59 10.56 -4.00
N VAL A 65 -3.90 9.62 -3.10
CA VAL A 65 -5.16 9.59 -2.35
C VAL A 65 -5.01 10.43 -1.08
N GLU A 66 -3.95 10.19 -0.31
CA GLU A 66 -3.66 10.88 0.95
C GLU A 66 -2.23 11.45 0.87
N PRO A 67 -2.04 12.75 0.52
CA PRO A 67 -0.72 13.36 0.31
C PRO A 67 0.20 13.32 1.52
N ASP A 68 -0.41 13.32 2.71
CA ASP A 68 0.29 13.33 3.99
C ASP A 68 0.62 11.92 4.50
N CYS A 69 0.15 10.87 3.83
CA CYS A 69 0.38 9.49 4.26
C CYS A 69 1.77 8.98 3.84
N ASP A 70 2.55 8.55 4.82
CA ASP A 70 3.84 7.91 4.61
C ASP A 70 3.75 6.38 4.76
N VAL A 71 4.57 5.69 3.97
CA VAL A 71 4.60 4.22 3.89
C VAL A 71 5.96 3.74 4.42
N VAL A 72 5.96 3.04 5.54
CA VAL A 72 7.17 2.56 6.21
C VAL A 72 7.19 1.03 6.25
N GLU A 73 8.30 0.40 5.89
CA GLU A 73 8.41 -1.08 5.97
C GLU A 73 8.55 -1.51 7.44
N VAL A 74 7.65 -2.40 7.88
CA VAL A 74 7.71 -2.97 9.23
C VAL A 74 8.71 -4.13 9.22
N LYS A 75 9.63 -4.13 10.20
CA LYS A 75 10.64 -5.19 10.37
C LYS A 75 10.06 -6.52 10.82
#